data_AF-A0A4V2VK35-F1
#
_entry.id   AF-A0A4V2VK35-F1
#
_cell.length_a   1.000
_cell.length_b   1.000
_cell.length_c   1.000
_cell.angle_alpha   90.00
_cell.angle_beta   90.00
_cell.angle_gamma   90.00
#
_symmetry.space_group_name_H-M   'P 1'
#
loop_
_entity.id
_entity.type
_entity.pdbx_description
1 polymer ?
#
loop_
_entity_poly.entity_id
_entity_poly.type
_entity_poly.pdbx_seq_one_letter_code
_entity_poly.pdbx_strand_id
1 'polypeptide(L)'
;MIKLHFFDYGNYDLDIEKELGIQNDVIDFVTDNIQNISFDSTDNEFDLEDNWIFWFKSDSENETLDELNQLISSRIRNESTMKYQITIDEM
;
A
#
# COMPACT_ATOMS: atom_id res chain seq x y z
N MET A 1 14.37 -0.17 1.41
CA MET A 1 13.10 0.52 1.69
C MET A 1 11.95 -0.29 1.12
N ILE A 2 10.73 -0.19 1.66
CA ILE A 2 9.59 -0.97 1.16
C ILE A 2 8.68 -0.06 0.35
N LYS A 3 8.39 -0.46 -0.89
CA LYS A 3 7.41 0.18 -1.77
C LYS A 3 6.10 -0.59 -1.71
N LEU A 4 5.01 0.09 -1.38
CA LEU A 4 3.65 -0.40 -1.51
C LEU A 4 2.96 0.41 -2.61
N HIS A 5 2.63 -0.24 -3.72
CA HIS A 5 2.02 0.38 -4.88
C HIS A 5 0.61 -0.14 -5.08
N PHE A 6 -0.38 0.73 -5.06
CA PHE A 6 -1.76 0.44 -5.45
C PHE A 6 -2.04 1.03 -6.83
N PHE A 7 -2.78 0.30 -7.67
CA PHE A 7 -3.12 0.75 -9.01
C PHE A 7 -4.41 0.11 -9.53
N ASP A 8 -5.17 0.90 -10.29
CA ASP A 8 -6.34 0.47 -11.07
C ASP A 8 -6.38 1.23 -12.41
N TYR A 9 -5.40 0.95 -13.26
CA TYR A 9 -5.20 1.70 -14.51
C TYR A 9 -6.44 1.75 -15.39
N GLY A 10 -6.85 2.97 -15.74
CA GLY A 10 -8.08 3.26 -16.50
C GLY A 10 -9.30 3.58 -15.64
N ASN A 11 -9.17 3.49 -14.32
CA ASN A 11 -10.13 3.98 -13.34
C ASN A 11 -9.53 5.22 -12.66
N TYR A 12 -9.78 6.39 -13.23
CA TYR A 12 -9.18 7.70 -12.87
C TYR A 12 -9.63 8.26 -11.50
N ASP A 13 -10.02 7.40 -10.57
CA ASP A 13 -10.54 7.76 -9.24
C ASP A 13 -10.27 6.61 -8.27
N LEU A 14 -8.99 6.32 -8.03
CA LEU A 14 -8.58 5.24 -7.13
C LEU A 14 -8.69 5.68 -5.66
N ASP A 15 -9.72 5.19 -4.98
CA ASP A 15 -9.96 5.36 -3.54
C ASP A 15 -9.53 4.11 -2.78
N ILE A 16 -8.26 4.07 -2.34
CA ILE A 16 -7.64 2.89 -1.73
C ILE A 16 -8.34 2.52 -0.42
N GLU A 17 -8.64 3.51 0.42
CA GLU A 17 -9.28 3.30 1.72
C GLU A 17 -10.63 2.59 1.55
N LYS A 18 -11.43 3.02 0.57
CA LYS A 18 -12.72 2.39 0.25
C LYS A 18 -12.56 0.99 -0.32
N GLU A 19 -11.54 0.75 -1.16
CA GLU A 19 -11.24 -0.56 -1.72
C GLU A 19 -10.76 -1.56 -0.65
N LEU A 20 -10.03 -1.09 0.37
CA LEU A 20 -9.64 -1.86 1.55
C LEU A 20 -10.72 -1.93 2.64
N GLY A 21 -11.78 -1.13 2.52
CA GLY A 21 -12.86 -1.04 3.51
C GLY A 21 -12.39 -0.51 4.87
N ILE A 22 -11.40 0.38 4.87
CA ILE A 22 -10.85 1.03 6.07
C ILE A 22 -11.38 2.47 6.18
N GLN A 23 -11.39 3.00 7.40
CA GLN A 23 -11.87 4.38 7.67
C GLN A 23 -10.71 5.36 7.94
N ASN A 24 -9.53 4.84 8.24
CA ASN A 24 -8.33 5.62 8.48
C ASN A 24 -7.49 5.65 7.20
N ASP A 25 -6.61 6.63 7.07
CA ASP A 25 -5.66 6.72 5.96
C ASP A 25 -4.84 5.42 5.87
N VAL A 26 -4.49 5.00 4.65
CA VAL A 26 -3.68 3.80 4.41
C VAL A 26 -2.37 3.81 5.22
N ILE A 27 -1.78 4.98 5.39
CA ILE A 27 -0.54 5.16 6.17
C ILE A 27 -0.74 4.77 7.64
N ASP A 28 -1.79 5.29 8.27
CA ASP A 28 -2.12 4.99 9.67
C ASP A 28 -2.53 3.53 9.81
N PHE A 29 -3.34 3.03 8.87
CA PHE A 29 -3.74 1.62 8.87
C PHE A 29 -2.53 0.67 8.82
N VAL A 30 -1.52 0.96 8.01
CA VAL A 30 -0.30 0.15 7.93
C VAL A 30 0.54 0.28 9.21
N THR A 31 0.82 1.52 9.65
CA THR A 31 1.71 1.77 10.80
C THR A 31 1.11 1.33 12.14
N ASP A 32 -0.21 1.28 12.26
CA ASP A 32 -0.92 0.76 13.44
C ASP A 32 -0.91 -0.78 13.52
N ASN A 33 -0.82 -1.48 12.38
CA ASN A 33 -0.94 -2.95 12.32
C ASN A 33 0.38 -3.69 12.18
N ILE A 34 1.44 -3.02 11.75
CA ILE A 34 2.76 -3.63 11.50
C ILE A 34 3.78 -3.00 12.45
N GLN A 35 4.44 -3.83 13.24
CA GLN A 35 5.47 -3.35 14.16
C GLN A 35 6.78 -3.13 13.41
N ASN A 36 7.55 -2.11 13.82
CA ASN A 36 8.86 -1.76 13.23
C ASN A 36 8.80 -1.27 11.78
N ILE A 37 7.65 -0.74 11.34
CA ILE A 37 7.53 0.01 10.09
C ILE A 37 7.33 1.50 10.40
N SER A 38 7.85 2.38 9.56
CA SER A 38 7.58 3.82 9.62
C SER A 38 7.35 4.37 8.22
N PHE A 39 6.42 5.31 8.09
CA PHE A 39 6.15 5.98 6.84
C PHE A 39 7.30 6.93 6.47
N ASP A 40 7.67 6.94 5.19
CA ASP A 40 8.68 7.85 4.65
C ASP A 40 8.06 8.89 3.72
N SER A 41 7.42 8.45 2.64
CA SER A 41 6.94 9.34 1.58
C SER A 41 5.84 8.69 0.73
N THR A 42 5.12 9.53 -0.02
CA THR A 42 4.11 9.11 -1.00
C THR A 42 4.48 9.67 -2.37
N ASP A 43 4.18 8.93 -3.42
CA ASP A 43 4.46 9.28 -4.82
C ASP A 43 3.41 8.67 -5.75
N ASN A 44 3.40 9.06 -7.03
CA ASN A 44 2.55 8.48 -8.08
C ASN A 44 3.40 8.19 -9.33
N GLU A 45 3.22 7.04 -9.97
CA GLU A 45 3.94 6.70 -11.22
C GLU A 45 3.50 7.61 -12.38
N PHE A 46 2.23 8.03 -12.35
CA PHE A 46 1.63 8.97 -13.30
C PHE A 46 0.66 9.91 -12.58
N ASP A 47 0.58 11.18 -12.98
CA ASP A 47 -0.39 12.18 -12.49
C ASP A 47 -1.83 11.94 -13.00
N LEU A 48 -2.24 10.66 -13.08
CA LEU A 48 -3.55 10.23 -13.59
C LEU A 48 -4.53 9.80 -12.49
N GLU A 49 -4.11 9.87 -11.22
CA GLU A 49 -4.92 9.53 -10.02
C GLU A 49 -5.47 8.09 -10.03
N ASP A 50 -4.89 7.21 -10.84
CA ASP A 50 -5.24 5.79 -10.95
C ASP A 50 -4.21 4.86 -10.27
N ASN A 51 -3.24 5.46 -9.57
CA ASN A 51 -2.19 4.77 -8.84
C ASN A 51 -1.71 5.62 -7.65
N TRP A 52 -1.21 4.94 -6.63
CA TRP A 52 -0.63 5.53 -5.42
C TRP A 52 0.53 4.66 -4.93
N ILE A 53 1.67 5.29 -4.66
CA ILE A 53 2.88 4.65 -4.14
C ILE A 53 3.15 5.18 -2.74
N PHE A 54 3.30 4.27 -1.78
CA PHE A 54 3.72 4.55 -0.41
C PHE A 54 5.07 3.92 -0.13
N TRP A 55 5.97 4.71 0.43
CA TRP A 55 7.29 4.27 0.83
C TRP A 55 7.37 4.15 2.35
N PHE A 56 7.89 3.02 2.80
CA PHE A 56 8.04 2.70 4.21
C PHE A 56 9.47 2.26 4.52
N LYS A 57 9.97 2.67 5.68
CA LYS A 57 11.20 2.14 6.29
C LYS A 57 10.85 1.01 7.23
N SER A 58 11.67 -0.04 7.23
CA SER A 58 11.55 -1.17 8.14
C SER A 58 12.94 -1.60 8.62
N ASP A 59 13.00 -2.08 9.86
CA ASP A 59 14.19 -2.71 10.43
C ASP A 59 14.42 -4.13 9.87
N SER A 60 13.39 -4.76 9.32
CA SER A 60 13.39 -6.13 8.76
C SER A 60 12.50 -6.21 7.53
N GLU A 61 13.07 -5.89 6.36
CA GLU A 61 12.30 -5.67 5.14
C GLU A 61 11.55 -6.92 4.65
N ASN A 62 12.14 -8.10 4.78
CA ASN A 62 11.52 -9.36 4.35
C ASN A 62 10.31 -9.73 5.24
N GLU A 63 10.43 -9.58 6.56
CA GLU A 63 9.33 -9.87 7.49
C GLU A 63 8.18 -8.87 7.28
N THR A 64 8.51 -7.59 7.16
CA THR A 64 7.51 -6.55 6.89
C THR A 64 6.82 -6.73 5.54
N LEU A 65 7.54 -7.23 4.51
CA LEU A 65 6.92 -7.54 3.22
C LEU A 65 5.84 -8.61 3.35
N ASP A 66 6.13 -9.69 4.08
CA ASP A 66 5.17 -10.76 4.32
C ASP A 66 3.97 -10.26 5.15
N GLU A 67 4.20 -9.46 6.18
CA GLU A 67 3.14 -8.85 7.00
C GLU A 67 2.26 -7.90 6.20
N LEU A 68 2.85 -7.01 5.38
CA LEU A 68 2.10 -6.13 4.48
C LEU A 68 1.24 -6.92 3.51
N ASN A 69 1.81 -7.97 2.92
CA ASN A 69 1.09 -8.78 1.95
C ASN A 69 -0.12 -9.48 2.59
N GLN A 70 0.03 -10.02 3.80
CA GLN A 70 -1.07 -10.60 4.57
C GLN A 70 -2.12 -9.55 4.96
N LEU A 71 -1.67 -8.37 5.44
CA LEU A 71 -2.57 -7.30 5.87
C LEU A 71 -3.44 -6.81 4.72
N ILE A 72 -2.83 -6.47 3.58
CA ILE A 72 -3.54 -5.93 2.41
C ILE A 72 -4.44 -7.00 1.77
N SER A 73 -3.93 -8.21 1.53
CA SER A 73 -4.74 -9.29 0.92
C SER A 73 -5.94 -9.69 1.76
N SER A 74 -5.86 -9.58 3.09
CA SER A 74 -7.00 -9.86 3.98
C SER A 74 -8.13 -8.83 3.89
N ARG A 75 -7.86 -7.66 3.31
CA ARG A 75 -8.79 -6.51 3.26
C ARG A 75 -9.37 -6.23 1.89
N ILE A 76 -8.65 -6.56 0.82
CA ILE A 76 -9.14 -6.36 -0.55
C ILE A 76 -10.49 -7.07 -0.72
N ARG A 77 -11.48 -6.30 -1.15
CA ARG A 77 -12.84 -6.82 -1.37
C ARG A 77 -12.82 -7.74 -2.60
N ASN A 78 -13.59 -8.83 -2.56
CA ASN A 78 -13.66 -9.80 -3.65
C ASN A 78 -14.09 -9.22 -5.01
N GLU A 79 -14.72 -8.05 -5.02
CA GLU A 79 -15.19 -7.35 -6.23
C GLU A 79 -14.33 -6.13 -6.59
N SER A 80 -13.24 -5.90 -5.84
CA SER A 80 -12.30 -4.82 -6.09
C SER A 80 -11.56 -5.04 -7.42
N THR A 81 -11.47 -3.98 -8.23
CA THR A 81 -10.62 -3.94 -9.42
C THR A 81 -9.19 -3.51 -9.10
N MET A 82 -8.99 -2.94 -7.91
CA MET A 82 -7.69 -2.48 -7.42
C MET A 82 -6.70 -3.63 -7.30
N LYS A 83 -5.50 -3.40 -7.81
CA LYS A 83 -4.35 -4.28 -7.63
C LYS A 83 -3.34 -3.59 -6.74
N TYR A 84 -2.47 -4.40 -6.14
CA TYR A 84 -1.34 -3.89 -5.38
C TYR A 84 -0.08 -4.71 -5.65
N GLN A 85 1.07 -4.09 -5.42
CA GLN A 85 2.37 -4.73 -5.47
C GLN A 85 3.22 -4.21 -4.30
N ILE A 86 3.92 -5.12 -3.63
CA ILE A 86 4.89 -4.79 -2.59
C ILE A 86 6.28 -5.21 -3.07
N THR A 87 7.24 -4.31 -3.03
CA THR A 87 8.64 -4.60 -3.40
C THR A 87 9.61 -4.01 -2.39
N ILE A 88 10.72 -4.71 -2.16
CA ILE A 88 11.88 -4.15 -1.49
C ILE A 88 12.68 -3.39 -2.55
N ASP A 89 12.97 -2.13 -2.26
CA ASP A 89 13.84 -1.30 -3.06
C ASP A 89 15.18 -1.11 -2.31
N GLU A 90 16.27 -1.57 -2.92
CA GLU A 90 17.62 -1.56 -2.34
C GLU A 90 18.36 -0.23 -2.54
N MET A 91 17.66 0.83 -2.95
CA MET A 91 18.22 2.17 -3.20
C MET A 91 19.03 2.76 -2.03
#